data_AF-A0A972UX53-F1
#
_entry.id   AF-A0A972UX53-F1
#
_cell.length_a   1.000
_cell.length_b   1.000
_cell.length_c   1.000
_cell.angle_alpha   90.00
_cell.angle_beta   90.00
_cell.angle_gamma   90.00
#
_symmetry.space_group_name_H-M   'P 1'
#
loop_
_entity.id
_entity.type
_entity.pdbx_description
1 polymer ?
#
loop_
_entity_poly.entity_id
_entity_poly.type
_entity_poly.pdbx_seq_one_letter_code
_entity_poly.pdbx_strand_id
1 'polypeptide(L)'
;MKKQITETIHSDFLIHWTGCDIDNDLDKDWNAENASTRMSEAIVDAYIIRLKNILKFGFWMITSDVSEKLEVNDCKFDKPLIARTCFTELKLSDTRKHAQKFGRLGIGLKRFYLFDRLGGPMHYLQFNTENLFFPPYSSICSSDPELFSFFKHMCSNRPLTYDLFSESEWRIIFSENIKKKIHSRSPNRLSRFIDPKETKNQELVNFYNNIRGKKPDYFLPLDAWLAIIIYPSPEVKNKVHDNNEIKDLIKKVKSTKTVTGCPRYEYEMWPIEVDLDACSHF
;
A
#
# COMPACT_ATOMS: atom_id res chain seq x y z
N MET A 1 22.80 28.89 -24.54
CA MET A 1 22.81 27.81 -23.54
C MET A 1 21.37 27.39 -23.25
N LYS A 2 20.94 26.20 -23.70
CA LYS A 2 19.67 25.63 -23.26
C LYS A 2 19.85 25.18 -21.82
N LYS A 3 19.11 25.78 -20.89
CA LYS A 3 19.01 25.29 -19.51
C LYS A 3 18.44 23.87 -19.60
N GLN A 4 19.29 22.89 -19.33
CA GLN A 4 18.86 21.51 -19.17
C GLN A 4 17.94 21.54 -17.94
N ILE A 5 16.64 21.40 -18.15
CA ILE A 5 15.72 21.14 -17.05
C ILE A 5 16.20 19.82 -16.49
N THR A 6 16.88 19.86 -15.35
CA THR A 6 17.15 18.68 -14.55
C THR A 6 15.78 18.09 -14.25
N GLU A 7 15.48 16.96 -14.90
CA GLU A 7 14.24 16.22 -14.66
C GLU A 7 14.11 16.07 -13.15
N THR A 8 13.01 16.59 -12.59
CA THR A 8 12.65 16.28 -11.22
C THR A 8 12.38 14.78 -11.18
N ILE A 9 13.37 14.02 -10.69
CA ILE A 9 13.26 12.59 -10.45
C ILE A 9 12.23 12.44 -9.33
N HIS A 10 10.95 12.30 -9.70
CA HIS A 10 9.90 11.93 -8.76
C HIS A 10 10.27 10.57 -8.14
N SER A 11 9.94 10.37 -6.86
CA SER A 11 10.15 9.08 -6.22
C SER A 11 9.33 8.03 -6.97
N ASP A 12 10.01 7.02 -7.50
CA ASP A 12 9.36 5.94 -8.24
C ASP A 12 8.81 4.84 -7.31
N PHE A 13 9.07 4.98 -6.00
CA PHE A 13 8.73 3.99 -4.97
C PHE A 13 7.51 4.40 -4.16
N LEU A 14 6.57 3.46 -4.03
CA LEU A 14 5.37 3.57 -3.23
C LEU A 14 5.40 2.49 -2.15
N ILE A 15 5.32 2.91 -0.89
CA ILE A 15 5.49 2.03 0.26
C ILE A 15 4.13 1.66 0.85
N HIS A 16 3.86 0.37 0.98
CA HIS A 16 2.80 -0.15 1.83
C HIS A 16 3.36 -0.43 3.24
N TRP A 17 2.77 0.21 4.24
CA TRP A 17 3.15 0.05 5.65
C TRP A 17 2.25 -0.98 6.35
N THR A 18 2.85 -1.83 7.18
CA THR A 18 2.15 -2.86 7.92
C THR A 18 2.86 -3.19 9.25
N GLY A 19 2.16 -3.86 10.15
CA GLY A 19 2.69 -4.29 11.45
C GLY A 19 2.20 -3.45 12.64
N CYS A 20 1.32 -2.47 12.42
CA CYS A 20 0.73 -1.69 13.52
C CYS A 20 0.04 -2.59 14.56
N ASP A 21 -0.57 -3.69 14.13
CA ASP A 21 -1.15 -4.69 15.01
C ASP A 21 -0.09 -5.42 15.85
N ILE A 22 1.06 -5.76 15.26
CA ILE A 22 2.20 -6.36 15.96
C ILE A 22 2.76 -5.37 16.99
N ASP A 23 2.91 -4.11 16.60
CA ASP A 23 3.43 -3.05 17.45
C ASP A 23 2.50 -2.79 18.65
N ASN A 24 1.19 -2.67 18.40
CA ASN A 24 0.20 -2.43 19.45
C ASN A 24 0.05 -3.61 20.41
N ASP A 25 0.21 -4.84 19.94
CA ASP A 25 0.01 -6.04 20.76
C ASP A 25 1.27 -6.43 21.53
N LEU A 26 2.46 -6.26 20.93
CA LEU A 26 3.72 -6.82 21.44
C LEU A 26 4.79 -5.78 21.79
N ASP A 27 4.68 -4.53 21.34
CA ASP A 27 5.74 -3.51 21.49
C ASP A 27 5.19 -2.07 21.59
N LYS A 28 4.28 -1.84 22.55
CA LYS A 28 3.50 -0.60 22.67
C LYS A 28 4.33 0.68 22.78
N ASP A 29 5.54 0.56 23.32
CA ASP A 29 6.41 1.69 23.65
C ASP A 29 7.53 1.91 22.60
N TRP A 30 7.49 1.21 21.45
CA TRP A 30 8.55 1.30 20.43
C TRP A 30 8.78 2.73 19.90
N ASN A 31 7.78 3.61 20.01
CA ASN A 31 7.82 4.98 19.55
C ASN A 31 8.20 6.00 20.65
N ALA A 32 8.49 5.55 21.87
CA ALA A 32 8.91 6.42 22.97
C ALA A 32 10.28 7.07 22.70
N GLU A 33 10.54 8.23 23.32
CA GLU A 33 11.77 9.02 23.10
C GLU A 33 13.07 8.24 23.41
N ASN A 34 12.99 7.26 24.31
CA ASN A 34 14.11 6.39 24.70
C ASN A 34 13.89 4.92 24.32
N ALA A 35 13.00 4.65 23.34
CA ALA A 35 12.72 3.28 22.93
C ALA A 35 14.00 2.59 22.43
N SER A 36 14.24 1.40 22.95
CA SER A 36 15.30 0.52 22.46
C SER A 36 14.98 0.09 21.03
N THR A 37 15.96 0.17 20.13
CA THR A 37 15.85 -0.40 18.79
C THR A 37 15.86 -1.93 18.80
N ARG A 38 16.33 -2.54 19.90
CA ARG A 38 16.32 -4.00 20.08
C ARG A 38 14.90 -4.51 20.29
N MET A 39 14.52 -5.45 19.45
CA MET A 39 13.24 -6.14 19.51
C MET A 39 13.38 -7.48 20.25
N SER A 40 12.33 -7.88 20.98
CA SER A 40 12.26 -9.23 21.54
C SER A 40 12.10 -10.25 20.41
N GLU A 41 12.54 -11.50 20.66
CA GLU A 41 12.47 -12.56 19.66
C GLU A 41 11.04 -12.81 19.15
N ALA A 42 10.04 -12.71 20.03
CA ALA A 42 8.63 -12.86 19.66
C ALA A 42 8.16 -11.79 18.66
N ILE A 43 8.60 -10.54 18.81
CA ILE A 43 8.24 -9.46 17.87
C ILE A 43 8.97 -9.67 16.54
N VAL A 44 10.26 -10.05 16.59
CA VAL A 44 11.03 -10.39 15.38
C VAL A 44 10.33 -11.50 14.60
N ASP A 45 9.92 -12.59 15.27
CA ASP A 45 9.22 -13.71 14.64
C ASP A 45 7.88 -13.30 14.04
N ALA A 46 7.11 -12.44 14.72
CA ALA A 46 5.86 -11.91 14.19
C ALA A 46 6.08 -11.15 12.87
N TYR A 47 7.13 -10.34 12.77
CA TYR A 47 7.49 -9.64 11.54
C TYR A 47 8.02 -10.56 10.43
N ILE A 48 8.81 -11.57 10.78
CA ILE A 48 9.25 -12.61 9.83
C ILE A 48 8.04 -13.34 9.24
N ILE A 49 7.06 -13.71 10.08
CA ILE A 49 5.82 -14.34 9.63
C ILE A 49 5.00 -13.38 8.75
N ARG A 50 4.86 -12.11 9.14
CA ARG A 50 4.18 -11.08 8.32
C ARG A 50 4.80 -10.96 6.94
N LEU A 51 6.13 -10.84 6.86
CA LEU A 51 6.84 -10.73 5.59
C LEU A 51 6.65 -11.98 4.71
N LYS A 52 6.78 -13.18 5.28
CA LYS A 52 6.52 -14.44 4.56
C LYS A 52 5.11 -14.48 3.97
N ASN A 53 4.11 -14.12 4.76
CA ASN A 53 2.72 -14.11 4.31
C ASN A 53 2.49 -13.11 3.18
N ILE A 54 3.11 -11.91 3.25
CA ILE A 54 3.03 -10.92 2.17
C ILE A 54 3.72 -11.43 0.90
N LEU A 55 4.90 -12.04 1.00
CA LEU A 55 5.59 -12.59 -0.16
C LEU A 55 4.85 -13.78 -0.79
N LYS A 56 4.15 -14.58 0.02
CA LYS A 56 3.35 -15.73 -0.45
C LYS A 56 2.01 -15.33 -1.05
N PHE A 57 1.28 -14.46 -0.37
CA PHE A 57 -0.15 -14.22 -0.63
C PHE A 57 -0.43 -12.79 -1.10
N GLY A 58 0.50 -11.86 -0.92
CA GLY A 58 0.34 -10.45 -1.27
C GLY A 58 -0.27 -9.61 -0.17
N PHE A 59 -0.66 -8.37 -0.53
CA PHE A 59 -1.31 -7.47 0.41
C PHE A 59 -2.78 -7.80 0.60
N TRP A 60 -3.29 -7.42 1.76
CA TRP A 60 -4.71 -7.49 2.09
C TRP A 60 -5.44 -6.29 1.50
N MET A 61 -6.54 -6.54 0.79
CA MET A 61 -7.53 -5.52 0.46
C MET A 61 -8.68 -5.64 1.44
N ILE A 62 -8.98 -4.55 2.14
CA ILE A 62 -10.01 -4.54 3.18
C ILE A 62 -11.02 -3.44 2.87
N THR A 63 -12.31 -3.78 2.89
CA THR A 63 -13.41 -2.81 2.83
C THR A 63 -13.61 -2.18 4.20
N SER A 64 -13.69 -0.85 4.28
CA SER A 64 -14.00 -0.14 5.54
C SER A 64 -15.40 -0.51 6.06
N ASP A 65 -15.60 -0.50 7.38
CA ASP A 65 -16.93 -0.80 7.96
C ASP A 65 -17.90 0.40 7.86
N VAL A 66 -17.34 1.61 7.72
CA VAL A 66 -18.07 2.86 7.71
C VAL A 66 -17.71 3.66 6.47
N SER A 67 -18.72 4.22 5.82
CA SER A 67 -18.57 5.15 4.71
C SER A 67 -17.92 6.44 5.20
N GLU A 68 -16.82 6.82 4.55
CA GLU A 68 -16.21 8.14 4.75
C GLU A 68 -17.02 9.18 3.98
N LYS A 69 -17.25 10.35 4.59
CA LYS A 69 -18.02 11.43 3.98
C LYS A 69 -17.11 12.48 3.35
N LEU A 70 -17.48 12.92 2.15
CA LEU A 70 -16.91 14.09 1.48
C LEU A 70 -17.93 15.24 1.56
N GLU A 71 -17.42 16.47 1.62
CA GLU A 71 -18.22 17.69 1.70
C GLU A 71 -17.58 18.76 0.82
N VAL A 72 -18.18 19.00 -0.33
CA VAL A 72 -17.63 19.78 -1.45
C VAL A 72 -18.79 20.34 -2.27
N ASN A 73 -18.64 21.55 -2.82
CA ASN A 73 -19.72 22.27 -3.53
C ASN A 73 -21.02 22.37 -2.70
N ASP A 74 -20.90 22.64 -1.39
CA ASP A 74 -21.99 22.66 -0.40
C ASP A 74 -22.85 21.37 -0.37
N CYS A 75 -22.32 20.26 -0.89
CA CYS A 75 -22.96 18.96 -0.96
C CYS A 75 -22.19 17.92 -0.14
N LYS A 76 -22.92 16.97 0.46
CA LYS A 76 -22.35 15.84 1.20
C LYS A 76 -22.45 14.56 0.37
N PHE A 77 -21.35 13.84 0.26
CA PHE A 77 -21.26 12.59 -0.50
C PHE A 77 -20.74 11.48 0.40
N ASP A 78 -21.38 10.32 0.34
CA ASP A 78 -20.88 9.10 0.95
C ASP A 78 -19.93 8.39 -0.01
N LYS A 79 -18.71 8.10 0.45
CA LYS A 79 -17.77 7.30 -0.35
C LYS A 79 -18.23 5.85 -0.37
N PRO A 80 -18.11 5.17 -1.52
CA PRO A 80 -18.49 3.76 -1.58
C PRO A 80 -17.61 2.93 -0.65
N LEU A 81 -18.25 1.95 -0.01
CA LEU A 81 -17.56 0.90 0.71
C LEU A 81 -16.92 -0.03 -0.31
N ILE A 82 -15.60 0.10 -0.47
CA ILE A 82 -14.83 -0.69 -1.42
C ILE A 82 -13.56 -1.24 -0.79
N ALA A 83 -13.17 -2.44 -1.20
CA ALA A 83 -11.92 -3.04 -0.78
C ALA A 83 -10.76 -2.24 -1.33
N ARG A 84 -9.80 -1.90 -0.47
CA ARG A 84 -8.65 -1.08 -0.86
C ARG A 84 -7.36 -1.49 -0.16
N THR A 85 -6.25 -1.17 -0.82
CA THR A 85 -4.90 -1.18 -0.22
C THR A 85 -4.26 0.17 -0.50
N CYS A 86 -3.70 0.80 0.53
CA CYS A 86 -3.07 2.11 0.45
C CYS A 86 -1.54 1.98 0.40
N PHE A 87 -0.94 2.92 -0.30
CA PHE A 87 0.50 3.11 -0.43
C PHE A 87 0.83 4.57 -0.21
N THR A 88 2.09 4.84 0.10
CA THR A 88 2.56 6.18 0.42
C THR A 88 3.80 6.47 -0.41
N GLU A 89 3.79 7.62 -1.07
CA GLU A 89 4.99 8.24 -1.63
C GLU A 89 5.48 9.25 -0.59
N LEU A 90 6.55 8.92 0.12
CA LEU A 90 7.10 9.76 1.17
C LEU A 90 8.61 9.89 1.05
N LYS A 91 9.16 10.97 1.60
CA LYS A 91 10.60 11.10 1.81
C LYS A 91 11.06 10.07 2.83
N LEU A 92 12.22 9.44 2.62
CA LEU A 92 12.74 8.47 3.57
C LEU A 92 12.89 9.05 4.99
N SER A 93 13.26 10.33 5.13
CA SER A 93 13.27 11.06 6.41
C SER A 93 11.96 10.99 7.21
N ASP A 94 10.80 10.91 6.55
CA ASP A 94 9.47 10.90 7.19
C ASP A 94 8.94 9.49 7.48
N THR A 95 9.69 8.46 7.11
CA THR A 95 9.38 7.04 7.29
C THR A 95 9.00 6.68 8.73
N ARG A 96 9.73 7.20 9.72
CA ARG A 96 9.46 6.88 11.13
C ARG A 96 8.07 7.36 11.58
N LYS A 97 7.65 8.55 11.15
CA LYS A 97 6.31 9.10 11.46
C LYS A 97 5.21 8.26 10.79
N HIS A 98 5.48 7.71 9.60
CA HIS A 98 4.56 6.80 8.93
C HIS A 98 4.44 5.45 9.64
N ALA A 99 5.59 4.88 10.01
CA ALA A 99 5.64 3.63 10.74
C ALA A 99 4.89 3.72 12.08
N GLN A 100 4.93 4.85 12.78
CA GLN A 100 4.15 5.09 14.00
C GLN A 100 2.64 4.90 13.83
N LYS A 101 2.10 5.20 12.63
CA LYS A 101 0.68 5.11 12.35
C LYS A 101 0.25 3.77 11.76
N PHE A 102 1.12 3.16 10.96
CA PHE A 102 0.74 2.04 10.08
C PHE A 102 1.58 0.77 10.27
N GLY A 103 2.61 0.83 11.10
CA GLY A 103 3.51 -0.26 11.44
C GLY A 103 4.89 -0.13 10.83
N ARG A 104 5.87 -0.79 11.44
CA ARG A 104 7.31 -0.63 11.13
C ARG A 104 7.80 -1.34 9.86
N LEU A 105 7.05 -2.28 9.30
CA LEU A 105 7.44 -2.99 8.07
C LEU A 105 6.90 -2.26 6.85
N GLY A 106 7.81 -1.80 5.98
CA GLY A 106 7.48 -1.16 4.71
C GLY A 106 7.79 -2.06 3.52
N ILE A 107 6.85 -2.23 2.59
CA ILE A 107 7.07 -2.94 1.33
C ILE A 107 6.92 -1.95 0.18
N GLY A 108 8.04 -1.64 -0.46
CA GLY A 108 8.14 -0.67 -1.54
C GLY A 108 8.02 -1.28 -2.93
N LEU A 109 7.18 -0.67 -3.75
CA LEU A 109 6.88 -1.09 -5.11
C LEU A 109 7.08 0.06 -6.08
N LYS A 110 7.43 -0.26 -7.33
CA LYS A 110 7.39 0.74 -8.40
C LYS A 110 5.96 1.07 -8.80
N ARG A 111 5.72 2.30 -9.27
CA ARG A 111 4.38 2.79 -9.69
C ARG A 111 3.65 1.86 -10.67
N PHE A 112 4.38 1.19 -11.56
CA PHE A 112 3.81 0.23 -12.50
C PHE A 112 3.09 -0.95 -11.83
N TYR A 113 3.48 -1.34 -10.60
CA TYR A 113 2.72 -2.31 -9.81
C TYR A 113 1.27 -1.87 -9.61
N LEU A 114 1.07 -0.59 -9.29
CA LEU A 114 -0.25 0.00 -9.06
C LEU A 114 -0.99 0.18 -10.39
N PHE A 115 -0.32 0.68 -11.43
CA PHE A 115 -0.96 0.87 -12.74
C PHE A 115 -1.49 -0.44 -13.34
N ASP A 116 -0.77 -1.54 -13.15
CA ASP A 116 -1.21 -2.89 -13.54
C ASP A 116 -2.46 -3.35 -12.78
N ARG A 117 -2.75 -2.72 -11.63
CA ARG A 117 -3.84 -3.02 -10.70
C ARG A 117 -4.85 -1.87 -10.55
N LEU A 118 -4.98 -1.01 -11.57
CA LEU A 118 -5.90 0.13 -11.58
C LEU A 118 -5.71 1.10 -10.40
N GLY A 119 -4.54 1.09 -9.80
CA GLY A 119 -4.19 2.01 -8.73
C GLY A 119 -3.85 3.39 -9.26
N GLY A 120 -4.00 4.38 -8.39
CA GLY A 120 -3.79 5.79 -8.71
C GLY A 120 -3.53 6.65 -7.47
N PRO A 121 -3.08 7.89 -7.67
CA PRO A 121 -2.85 8.83 -6.58
C PRO A 121 -4.18 9.29 -5.98
N MET A 122 -4.12 9.73 -4.74
CA MET A 122 -5.25 10.41 -4.08
C MET A 122 -5.38 11.85 -4.58
N HIS A 123 -6.61 12.26 -4.85
CA HIS A 123 -7.03 13.63 -5.10
C HIS A 123 -7.50 14.25 -3.80
N TYR A 124 -6.75 15.22 -3.34
CA TYR A 124 -7.02 15.87 -2.08
C TYR A 124 -7.95 17.07 -2.29
N LEU A 125 -9.01 17.14 -1.48
CA LEU A 125 -10.04 18.17 -1.53
C LEU A 125 -9.98 19.03 -0.28
N GLN A 126 -10.27 20.32 -0.42
CA GLN A 126 -10.45 21.17 0.74
C GLN A 126 -11.92 21.13 1.18
N PHE A 127 -12.13 21.04 2.49
CA PHE A 127 -13.47 20.97 3.07
C PHE A 127 -14.33 22.17 2.65
N ASN A 128 -15.54 21.88 2.16
CA ASN A 128 -16.54 22.84 1.70
C ASN A 128 -16.01 23.89 0.70
N THR A 129 -15.23 23.45 -0.29
CA THR A 129 -14.75 24.27 -1.41
C THR A 129 -15.36 23.85 -2.73
N GLU A 130 -15.22 24.72 -3.73
CA GLU A 130 -15.61 24.43 -5.11
C GLU A 130 -14.63 23.43 -5.77
N ASN A 131 -15.16 22.41 -6.45
CA ASN A 131 -14.39 21.39 -7.16
C ASN A 131 -15.12 20.92 -8.43
N LEU A 132 -14.40 20.90 -9.55
CA LEU A 132 -14.95 20.56 -10.86
C LEU A 132 -15.33 19.08 -11.02
N PHE A 133 -14.81 18.18 -10.18
CA PHE A 133 -15.13 16.75 -10.26
C PHE A 133 -16.46 16.38 -9.60
N PHE A 134 -17.11 17.33 -8.92
CA PHE A 134 -18.37 17.11 -8.20
C PHE A 134 -19.51 17.95 -8.77
N PRO A 135 -20.78 17.57 -8.55
CA PRO A 135 -21.95 18.38 -8.90
C PRO A 135 -21.85 19.79 -8.28
N PRO A 136 -22.31 20.84 -8.97
CA PRO A 136 -23.04 20.81 -10.24
C PRO A 136 -22.17 20.70 -11.49
N TYR A 137 -20.84 20.77 -11.38
CA TYR A 137 -19.95 20.85 -12.55
C TYR A 137 -19.71 19.51 -13.25
N SER A 138 -19.89 18.40 -12.53
CA SER A 138 -19.67 17.06 -13.06
C SER A 138 -20.73 16.06 -12.58
N SER A 139 -21.14 15.18 -13.49
CA SER A 139 -22.00 14.03 -13.22
C SER A 139 -21.23 12.71 -13.08
N ILE A 140 -19.89 12.77 -13.03
CA ILE A 140 -19.04 11.56 -12.92
C ILE A 140 -19.42 10.73 -11.69
N CYS A 141 -19.83 11.41 -10.63
CA CYS A 141 -20.31 10.88 -9.37
C CYS A 141 -21.47 9.88 -9.52
N SER A 142 -22.31 10.08 -10.54
CA SER A 142 -23.48 9.22 -10.79
C SER A 142 -23.16 8.01 -11.66
N SER A 143 -22.09 8.08 -12.46
CA SER A 143 -21.74 7.04 -13.44
C SER A 143 -20.67 6.07 -12.92
N ASP A 144 -19.71 6.57 -12.15
CA ASP A 144 -18.57 5.81 -11.64
C ASP A 144 -18.29 6.16 -10.17
N PRO A 145 -19.15 5.72 -9.23
CA PRO A 145 -19.02 6.05 -7.81
C PRO A 145 -17.70 5.57 -7.21
N GLU A 146 -17.06 4.53 -7.76
CA GLU A 146 -15.74 4.04 -7.31
C GLU A 146 -14.64 5.10 -7.39
N LEU A 147 -14.78 6.10 -8.27
CA LEU A 147 -13.81 7.19 -8.38
C LEU A 147 -13.73 8.02 -7.09
N PHE A 148 -14.82 8.10 -6.31
CA PHE A 148 -14.82 8.77 -5.00
C PHE A 148 -13.83 8.16 -4.01
N SER A 149 -13.46 6.89 -4.18
CA SER A 149 -12.47 6.25 -3.33
C SER A 149 -11.07 6.88 -3.47
N PHE A 150 -10.82 7.60 -4.56
CA PHE A 150 -9.59 8.37 -4.79
C PHE A 150 -9.65 9.81 -4.29
N PHE A 151 -10.77 10.27 -3.72
CA PHE A 151 -10.85 11.61 -3.13
C PHE A 151 -10.73 11.56 -1.61
N LYS A 152 -10.03 12.52 -1.00
CA LYS A 152 -9.88 12.60 0.47
C LYS A 152 -9.81 14.07 0.89
N HIS A 153 -10.40 14.39 2.03
CA HIS A 153 -10.25 15.72 2.60
C HIS A 153 -8.82 15.96 3.07
N MET A 154 -8.24 17.09 2.67
CA MET A 154 -6.98 17.61 3.23
C MET A 154 -7.15 17.95 4.70
N CYS A 155 -8.32 18.45 5.08
CA CYS A 155 -8.56 19.01 6.41
C CYS A 155 -9.95 18.66 6.89
N SER A 156 -10.11 18.51 8.20
CA SER A 156 -11.41 18.24 8.82
C SER A 156 -12.26 19.50 8.96
N ASN A 157 -11.66 20.68 9.24
CA ASN A 157 -12.43 21.84 9.70
C ASN A 157 -11.97 23.23 9.20
N ARG A 158 -10.80 23.41 8.55
CA ARG A 158 -10.28 24.73 8.11
C ARG A 158 -9.32 24.62 6.92
N PRO A 159 -9.17 25.65 6.07
CA PRO A 159 -8.00 25.76 5.21
C PRO A 159 -6.75 25.78 6.12
N LEU A 160 -5.97 24.71 6.11
CA LEU A 160 -4.67 24.66 6.76
C LEU A 160 -3.59 24.90 5.71
N THR A 161 -2.48 25.47 6.17
CA THR A 161 -1.22 25.59 5.44
C THR A 161 -0.79 24.23 4.87
N TYR A 162 -0.07 24.28 3.75
CA TYR A 162 0.34 23.18 2.86
C TYR A 162 1.19 22.04 3.50
N ASP A 163 1.11 21.80 4.81
CA ASP A 163 1.96 20.88 5.57
C ASP A 163 1.73 19.39 5.24
N LEU A 164 0.71 19.07 4.45
CA LEU A 164 0.34 17.70 4.05
C LEU A 164 1.01 17.22 2.75
N PHE A 165 1.84 18.04 2.10
CA PHE A 165 2.55 17.62 0.88
C PHE A 165 3.78 16.73 1.14
N SER A 166 4.16 16.46 2.39
CA SER A 166 5.27 15.53 2.68
C SER A 166 4.97 14.08 2.30
N GLU A 167 3.68 13.76 2.09
CA GLU A 167 3.19 12.43 1.75
C GLU A 167 2.14 12.53 0.64
N SER A 168 2.32 11.77 -0.44
CA SER A 168 1.23 11.50 -1.40
C SER A 168 0.70 10.10 -1.20
N GLU A 169 -0.56 9.97 -0.81
CA GLU A 169 -1.23 8.68 -0.70
C GLU A 169 -1.63 8.16 -2.09
N TRP A 170 -1.47 6.86 -2.30
CA TRP A 170 -1.90 6.13 -3.49
C TRP A 170 -2.78 4.96 -3.07
N ARG A 171 -3.72 4.56 -3.93
CA ARG A 171 -4.65 3.45 -3.64
C ARG A 171 -4.77 2.49 -4.80
N ILE A 172 -4.99 1.22 -4.47
CA ILE A 172 -5.59 0.21 -5.34
C ILE A 172 -6.97 -0.10 -4.76
N ILE A 173 -8.00 -0.12 -5.61
CA ILE A 173 -9.38 -0.46 -5.22
C ILE A 173 -9.90 -1.64 -6.04
N PHE A 174 -10.78 -2.44 -5.45
CA PHE A 174 -11.44 -3.53 -6.17
C PHE A 174 -12.84 -3.81 -5.64
N SER A 175 -13.76 -4.10 -6.56
CA SER A 175 -15.15 -4.45 -6.27
C SER A 175 -15.69 -5.37 -7.37
N GLU A 176 -16.85 -5.99 -7.13
CA GLU A 176 -17.54 -6.80 -8.14
C GLU A 176 -17.93 -5.98 -9.39
N ASN A 177 -18.22 -4.69 -9.25
CA ASN A 177 -18.47 -3.83 -10.41
C ASN A 177 -17.19 -3.62 -11.24
N ILE A 178 -16.06 -3.36 -10.57
CA ILE A 178 -14.75 -3.28 -11.23
C ILE A 178 -14.41 -4.64 -11.88
N LYS A 179 -14.64 -5.77 -11.19
CA LYS A 179 -14.44 -7.12 -11.74
C LYS A 179 -15.19 -7.31 -13.06
N LYS A 180 -16.48 -6.93 -13.12
CA LYS A 180 -17.30 -6.96 -14.35
C LYS A 180 -16.73 -6.06 -15.46
N LYS A 181 -16.34 -4.82 -15.14
CA LYS A 181 -15.73 -3.87 -16.09
C LYS A 181 -14.38 -4.36 -16.63
N ILE A 182 -13.55 -4.99 -15.80
CA ILE A 182 -12.27 -5.57 -16.23
C ILE A 182 -12.50 -6.82 -17.06
N HIS A 183 -13.42 -7.71 -16.67
CA HIS A 183 -13.67 -8.97 -17.37
C HIS A 183 -13.98 -8.75 -18.86
N SER A 184 -14.75 -7.70 -19.17
CA SER A 184 -15.10 -7.35 -20.56
C SER A 184 -13.96 -6.72 -21.36
N ARG A 185 -12.99 -6.07 -20.71
CA ARG A 185 -11.94 -5.28 -21.38
C ARG A 185 -10.55 -5.92 -21.36
N SER A 186 -10.19 -6.58 -20.28
CA SER A 186 -8.83 -7.07 -19.99
C SER A 186 -8.84 -8.18 -18.94
N PRO A 187 -9.39 -9.38 -19.26
CA PRO A 187 -9.59 -10.45 -18.29
C PRO A 187 -8.29 -10.90 -17.60
N ASN A 188 -7.13 -10.79 -18.27
CA ASN A 188 -5.83 -11.13 -17.69
C ASN A 188 -5.45 -10.27 -16.47
N ARG A 189 -6.05 -9.09 -16.29
CA ARG A 189 -5.81 -8.25 -15.10
C ARG A 189 -6.50 -8.79 -13.85
N LEU A 190 -7.55 -9.61 -14.00
CA LEU A 190 -8.28 -10.18 -12.87
C LEU A 190 -7.42 -11.12 -12.03
N SER A 191 -6.42 -11.79 -12.62
CA SER A 191 -5.52 -12.67 -11.86
C SER A 191 -4.64 -11.94 -10.84
N ARG A 192 -4.66 -10.60 -10.83
CA ARG A 192 -3.97 -9.75 -9.85
C ARG A 192 -4.77 -9.48 -8.58
N PHE A 193 -6.05 -9.87 -8.59
CA PHE A 193 -6.95 -9.76 -7.46
C PHE A 193 -7.44 -11.17 -7.12
N ILE A 194 -6.95 -11.73 -6.03
CA ILE A 194 -7.35 -13.08 -5.62
C ILE A 194 -8.48 -12.96 -4.61
N ASP A 195 -9.65 -13.49 -4.97
CA ASP A 195 -10.72 -13.75 -4.02
C ASP A 195 -10.38 -15.04 -3.24
N PRO A 196 -10.18 -14.98 -1.91
CA PRO A 196 -9.84 -16.14 -1.11
C PRO A 196 -10.95 -17.20 -1.06
N LYS A 197 -12.19 -16.84 -1.41
CA LYS A 197 -13.34 -17.75 -1.46
C LYS A 197 -13.45 -18.49 -2.80
N GLU A 198 -12.85 -17.95 -3.86
CA GLU A 198 -12.90 -18.52 -5.21
C GLU A 198 -11.56 -19.19 -5.63
N THR A 199 -10.49 -19.00 -4.86
CA THR A 199 -9.15 -19.52 -5.20
C THR A 199 -9.02 -21.04 -5.02
N LYS A 200 -8.24 -21.66 -5.90
CA LYS A 200 -7.84 -23.09 -5.79
C LYS A 200 -6.57 -23.30 -4.95
N ASN A 201 -5.93 -22.22 -4.48
CA ASN A 201 -4.72 -22.33 -3.68
C ASN A 201 -5.07 -22.70 -2.22
N GLN A 202 -4.90 -23.98 -1.87
CA GLN A 202 -5.24 -24.48 -0.54
C GLN A 202 -4.42 -23.84 0.59
N GLU A 203 -3.16 -23.46 0.33
CA GLU A 203 -2.32 -22.78 1.32
C GLU A 203 -2.92 -21.40 1.66
N LEU A 204 -3.37 -20.66 0.64
CA LEU A 204 -4.05 -19.37 0.83
C LEU A 204 -5.40 -19.54 1.54
N VAL A 205 -6.19 -20.56 1.18
CA VAL A 205 -7.47 -20.86 1.86
C VAL A 205 -7.23 -21.15 3.35
N ASN A 206 -6.24 -21.98 3.66
CA ASN A 206 -5.88 -22.29 5.04
C ASN A 206 -5.42 -21.05 5.81
N PHE A 207 -4.56 -20.23 5.19
CA PHE A 207 -4.13 -18.96 5.75
C PHE A 207 -5.32 -18.03 6.04
N TYR A 208 -6.20 -17.83 5.05
CA TYR A 208 -7.40 -17.00 5.17
C TYR A 208 -8.36 -17.48 6.25
N ASN A 209 -8.51 -18.80 6.41
CA ASN A 209 -9.36 -19.38 7.45
C ASN A 209 -8.81 -19.12 8.86
N ASN A 210 -7.48 -19.06 9.00
CA ASN A 210 -6.80 -18.81 10.27
C ASN A 210 -6.69 -17.32 10.66
N ILE A 211 -7.03 -16.38 9.77
CA ILE A 211 -7.07 -14.94 10.11
C ILE A 211 -8.13 -14.70 11.18
N ARG A 212 -7.72 -14.10 12.30
CA ARG A 212 -8.60 -13.63 13.36
C ARG A 212 -9.04 -12.19 13.08
N GLY A 213 -10.26 -11.85 13.49
CA GLY A 213 -10.81 -10.51 13.29
C GLY A 213 -11.25 -10.24 11.86
N LYS A 214 -10.96 -9.04 11.34
CA LYS A 214 -11.40 -8.60 10.02
C LYS A 214 -10.62 -9.29 8.93
N LYS A 215 -11.31 -10.08 8.11
CA LYS A 215 -10.71 -10.80 6.98
C LYS A 215 -10.61 -9.89 5.74
N PRO A 216 -9.57 -10.04 4.91
CA PRO A 216 -9.48 -9.33 3.65
C PRO A 216 -10.55 -9.82 2.66
N ASP A 217 -11.10 -8.90 1.88
CA ASP A 217 -12.02 -9.24 0.80
C ASP A 217 -11.26 -9.86 -0.38
N TYR A 218 -10.06 -9.34 -0.65
CA TYR A 218 -9.18 -9.79 -1.72
C TYR A 218 -7.72 -9.73 -1.31
N PHE A 219 -6.89 -10.47 -2.03
CA PHE A 219 -5.44 -10.42 -1.93
C PHE A 219 -4.82 -9.81 -3.20
N LEU A 220 -3.74 -9.05 -3.02
CA LEU A 220 -2.95 -8.44 -4.10
C LEU A 220 -1.54 -9.06 -4.14
N PRO A 221 -1.32 -10.13 -4.92
CA PRO A 221 -0.03 -10.77 -5.04
C PRO A 221 1.05 -9.80 -5.51
N LEU A 222 2.24 -9.92 -4.92
CA LEU A 222 3.42 -9.21 -5.37
C LEU A 222 3.92 -9.75 -6.73
N ASP A 223 4.73 -8.95 -7.42
CA ASP A 223 5.39 -9.35 -8.67
C ASP A 223 6.77 -8.68 -8.81
N ALA A 224 7.35 -8.73 -10.01
CA ALA A 224 8.67 -8.18 -10.34
C ALA A 224 8.85 -6.70 -9.96
N TRP A 225 7.78 -5.93 -9.73
CA TRP A 225 7.88 -4.55 -9.29
C TRP A 225 8.21 -4.35 -7.81
N LEU A 226 8.36 -5.43 -7.02
CA LEU A 226 8.93 -5.36 -5.67
C LEU A 226 10.35 -4.76 -5.73
N ALA A 227 10.52 -3.62 -5.07
CA ALA A 227 11.71 -2.81 -5.21
C ALA A 227 12.43 -2.53 -3.89
N ILE A 228 11.70 -2.37 -2.79
CA ILE A 228 12.29 -2.02 -1.48
C ILE A 228 11.62 -2.85 -0.38
N ILE A 229 12.38 -3.26 0.62
CA ILE A 229 11.89 -3.76 1.90
C ILE A 229 12.51 -2.89 2.99
N ILE A 230 11.66 -2.23 3.78
CA ILE A 230 12.05 -1.43 4.94
C ILE A 230 11.78 -2.27 6.18
N TYR A 231 12.85 -2.73 6.82
CA TYR A 231 12.79 -3.61 7.98
C TYR A 231 12.55 -2.82 9.27
N PRO A 232 11.74 -3.35 10.21
CA PRO A 232 11.50 -2.72 11.51
C PRO A 232 12.78 -2.49 12.32
N SER A 233 13.74 -3.41 12.23
CA SER A 233 15.03 -3.33 12.91
C SER A 233 16.10 -4.17 12.20
N PRO A 234 17.39 -3.95 12.52
CA PRO A 234 18.48 -4.77 12.03
C PRO A 234 18.36 -6.26 12.38
N GLU A 235 17.77 -6.62 13.53
CA GLU A 235 17.55 -8.01 13.93
C GLU A 235 16.58 -8.73 12.99
N VAL A 236 15.49 -8.08 12.59
CA VAL A 236 14.56 -8.63 11.60
C VAL A 236 15.28 -8.83 10.27
N LYS A 237 16.03 -7.83 9.81
CA LYS A 237 16.81 -7.90 8.57
C LYS A 237 17.80 -9.07 8.59
N ASN A 238 18.59 -9.20 9.65
CA ASN A 238 19.55 -10.31 9.80
C ASN A 238 18.84 -11.67 9.76
N LYS A 239 17.73 -11.83 10.49
CA LYS A 239 16.95 -13.08 10.50
C LYS A 239 16.34 -13.38 9.13
N VAL A 240 16.01 -12.38 8.32
CA VAL A 240 15.63 -12.55 6.91
C VAL A 240 16.81 -13.03 6.06
N HIS A 241 18.00 -12.44 6.22
CA HIS A 241 19.20 -12.88 5.52
C HIS A 241 19.59 -14.32 5.86
N ASP A 242 19.28 -14.81 7.04
CA ASP A 242 19.55 -16.21 7.41
C ASP A 242 18.42 -17.17 6.96
N ASN A 243 17.29 -16.64 6.48
CA ASN A 243 16.12 -17.44 6.11
C ASN A 243 16.06 -17.74 4.60
N ASN A 244 16.47 -18.95 4.22
CA ASN A 244 16.45 -19.38 2.81
C ASN A 244 15.03 -19.39 2.20
N GLU A 245 13.98 -19.71 2.97
CA GLU A 245 12.60 -19.67 2.48
C GLU A 245 12.22 -18.26 2.02
N ILE A 246 12.56 -17.23 2.79
CA ILE A 246 12.26 -15.84 2.41
C ILE A 246 13.01 -15.46 1.13
N LYS A 247 14.27 -15.87 1.00
CA LYS A 247 15.04 -15.59 -0.21
C LYS A 247 14.42 -16.22 -1.44
N ASP A 248 13.94 -17.46 -1.32
CA ASP A 248 13.27 -18.16 -2.41
C ASP A 248 11.91 -17.54 -2.74
N LEU A 249 11.18 -17.06 -1.72
CA LEU A 249 9.94 -16.30 -1.93
C LEU A 249 10.19 -14.97 -2.65
N ILE A 250 11.23 -14.22 -2.27
CA ILE A 250 11.62 -12.99 -2.97
C ILE A 250 11.96 -13.30 -4.44
N LYS A 251 12.81 -14.31 -4.70
CA LYS A 251 13.13 -14.71 -6.08
C LYS A 251 11.88 -15.10 -6.86
N LYS A 252 10.95 -15.84 -6.25
CA LYS A 252 9.67 -16.23 -6.86
C LYS A 252 8.83 -14.99 -7.22
N VAL A 253 8.68 -14.05 -6.28
CA VAL A 253 8.00 -12.77 -6.53
C VAL A 253 8.66 -12.02 -7.68
N LYS A 254 10.00 -11.88 -7.64
CA LYS A 254 10.77 -11.18 -8.66
C LYS A 254 10.68 -11.84 -10.04
N SER A 255 10.49 -13.15 -10.13
CA SER A 255 10.29 -13.89 -11.39
C SER A 255 8.86 -13.80 -11.96
N THR A 256 7.91 -13.25 -11.21
CA THR A 256 6.50 -13.23 -11.61
C THR A 256 6.27 -12.22 -12.74
N LYS A 257 5.67 -12.66 -13.84
CA LYS A 257 5.31 -11.80 -14.98
C LYS A 257 4.38 -10.66 -14.56
N THR A 258 4.55 -9.48 -15.14
CA THR A 258 3.71 -8.29 -14.94
C THR A 258 2.75 -8.11 -16.13
N VAL A 259 1.80 -7.18 -16.06
CA VAL A 259 0.83 -6.95 -17.16
C VAL A 259 1.43 -6.05 -18.24
N THR A 260 2.10 -4.98 -17.83
CA THR A 260 2.73 -4.00 -18.73
C THR A 260 4.12 -4.41 -19.22
N GLY A 261 4.60 -5.60 -18.82
CA GLY A 261 5.99 -5.97 -18.95
C GLY A 261 6.83 -5.34 -17.84
N CYS A 262 8.04 -5.86 -17.64
CA CYS A 262 8.99 -5.31 -16.68
C CYS A 262 10.36 -5.36 -17.36
N PRO A 263 11.22 -4.35 -17.20
CA PRO A 263 12.58 -4.42 -17.72
C PRO A 263 13.31 -5.66 -17.21
N ARG A 264 14.12 -6.29 -18.05
CA ARG A 264 14.79 -7.56 -17.70
C ARG A 264 15.55 -7.48 -16.37
N TYR A 265 16.27 -6.38 -16.14
CA TYR A 265 17.06 -6.19 -14.93
C TYR A 265 16.19 -6.20 -13.66
N GLU A 266 14.94 -5.76 -13.72
CA GLU A 266 14.04 -5.80 -12.55
C GLU A 266 13.77 -7.23 -12.08
N TYR A 267 13.67 -8.21 -12.99
CA TYR A 267 13.47 -9.61 -12.61
C TYR A 267 14.68 -10.22 -11.89
N GLU A 268 15.87 -9.68 -12.16
CA GLU A 268 17.16 -10.20 -11.68
C GLU A 268 17.66 -9.45 -10.43
N MET A 269 17.21 -8.22 -10.22
CA MET A 269 17.64 -7.39 -9.09
C MET A 269 17.05 -7.84 -7.76
N TRP A 270 17.88 -7.82 -6.73
CA TRP A 270 17.44 -7.93 -5.35
C TRP A 270 16.75 -6.64 -4.90
N PRO A 271 15.66 -6.69 -4.10
CA PRO A 271 15.08 -5.48 -3.51
C PRO A 271 16.10 -4.71 -2.68
N ILE A 272 15.98 -3.38 -2.65
CA ILE A 272 16.76 -2.55 -1.73
C ILE A 272 16.30 -2.85 -0.31
N GLU A 273 17.24 -3.06 0.60
CA GLU A 273 16.96 -3.45 1.98
C GLU A 273 17.45 -2.38 2.95
N VAL A 274 16.50 -1.67 3.56
CA VAL A 274 16.79 -0.53 4.45
C VAL A 274 16.23 -0.81 5.83
N ASP A 275 16.92 -0.36 6.86
CA ASP A 275 16.40 -0.40 8.23
C ASP A 275 15.59 0.87 8.51
N LEU A 276 14.48 0.74 9.23
CA LEU A 276 13.57 1.86 9.52
C LEU A 276 14.31 3.06 10.11
N ASP A 277 15.20 2.84 11.08
CA ASP A 277 15.97 3.89 11.73
C ASP A 277 16.99 4.53 10.77
N ALA A 278 17.56 3.74 9.84
CA ALA A 278 18.48 4.26 8.84
C ALA A 278 17.79 5.23 7.87
N CYS A 279 16.46 5.13 7.69
CA CYS A 279 15.70 6.04 6.84
C CYS A 279 15.75 7.49 7.34
N SER A 280 15.98 7.72 8.64
CA SER A 280 16.08 9.07 9.22
C SER A 280 17.31 9.87 8.75
N HIS A 281 18.28 9.22 8.12
CA HIS A 281 19.53 9.84 7.64
C HIS A 281 19.51 10.26 6.16
N PHE A 282 18.37 10.13 5.48
CA PHE A 282 18.16 10.52 4.08
C PHE A 282 17.27 11.74 3.96
#